data_AF-A0A2G9R5I0-F1
#
_entry.id   AF-A0A2G9R5I0-F1
#
_cell.length_a   1.000
_cell.length_b   1.000
_cell.length_c   1.000
_cell.angle_alpha   90.00
_cell.angle_beta   90.00
_cell.angle_gamma   90.00
#
_symmetry.space_group_name_H-M   'P 1'
#
loop_
_entity.id
_entity.type
_entity.pdbx_description
1 polymer ?
#
loop_
_entity_poly.entity_id
_entity_poly.type
_entity_poly.pdbx_seq_one_letter_code
_entity_poly.pdbx_strand_id
1 'polypeptide(L)'
;MLCFSAWLKDTVDPLIRNIDVRIAAATGLNVQPPYAEYFQIVNYGIGGHYEPHFDHATSPKSPLYRTKTGNRMATFMIYLSPVDVGGSTAFIYANFSTPVEK
;
A
#
# COMPACT_ATOMS: atom_id res chain seq x y z
N MET A 1 0.90 21.30 -3.82
CA MET A 1 1.47 19.98 -3.50
C MET A 1 0.40 18.94 -3.78
N LEU A 2 0.58 18.10 -4.80
CA LEU A 2 -0.49 17.24 -5.31
C LEU A 2 -0.18 15.78 -4.94
N CYS A 3 -1.05 15.18 -4.15
CA CYS A 3 -1.10 13.74 -3.93
C CYS A 3 -2.46 13.26 -4.45
N PHE A 4 -2.46 12.30 -5.38
CA PHE A 4 -3.67 11.72 -5.93
C PHE A 4 -3.71 10.23 -5.64
N SER A 5 -4.91 9.70 -5.37
CA SER A 5 -5.09 8.26 -5.19
C SER A 5 -6.33 7.73 -5.90
N ALA A 6 -6.24 6.47 -6.33
CA ALA A 6 -7.33 5.72 -6.94
C ALA A 6 -7.30 4.26 -6.44
N TRP A 7 -8.43 3.56 -6.54
CA TRP A 7 -8.54 2.14 -6.16
C TRP A 7 -8.91 1.29 -7.37
N LEU A 8 -8.15 0.22 -7.60
CA LEU A 8 -8.39 -0.73 -8.68
C LEU A 8 -8.98 -2.02 -8.12
N LYS A 9 -10.18 -2.38 -8.61
CA LYS A 9 -10.79 -3.68 -8.33
C LYS A 9 -10.11 -4.77 -9.15
N ASP A 10 -10.15 -6.00 -8.66
CA ASP A 10 -9.65 -7.19 -9.35
C ASP A 10 -10.38 -7.47 -10.68
N THR A 11 -11.59 -6.93 -10.86
CA THR A 11 -12.37 -7.04 -12.10
C THR A 11 -11.92 -6.08 -13.21
N VAL A 12 -11.02 -5.13 -12.93
CA VAL A 12 -10.63 -4.09 -13.91
C VAL A 12 -9.77 -4.66 -15.02
N ASP A 13 -8.80 -5.52 -14.69
CA ASP A 13 -7.87 -6.11 -15.65
C ASP A 13 -7.31 -7.45 -15.11
N PRO A 14 -7.16 -8.50 -15.94
CA PRO A 14 -6.56 -9.76 -15.53
C PRO A 14 -5.16 -9.64 -14.92
N LEU A 15 -4.40 -8.59 -15.24
CA LEU A 15 -3.11 -8.28 -14.64
C LEU A 15 -3.21 -8.12 -13.11
N ILE A 16 -4.28 -7.49 -12.62
CA ILE A 16 -4.49 -7.25 -11.19
C ILE A 16 -4.58 -8.59 -10.44
N ARG A 17 -5.32 -9.53 -11.01
CA ARG A 17 -5.42 -10.91 -10.50
C ARG A 17 -4.06 -11.62 -10.46
N ASN A 18 -3.23 -11.40 -11.48
CA ASN A 18 -1.89 -12.01 -11.53
C ASN A 18 -0.96 -11.42 -10.46
N ILE A 19 -1.11 -10.13 -10.14
CA ILE A 19 -0.36 -9.50 -9.05
C ILE A 19 -0.78 -10.12 -7.71
N ASP A 20 -2.08 -10.29 -7.46
CA ASP A 20 -2.58 -10.97 -6.25
C ASP A 20 -1.99 -12.37 -6.07
N VAL A 21 -1.96 -13.17 -7.14
CA VAL A 21 -1.36 -14.52 -7.10
C VAL A 21 0.12 -14.47 -6.70
N ARG A 22 0.88 -13.50 -7.23
CA ARG A 22 2.30 -13.34 -6.88
C ARG A 22 2.49 -12.89 -5.44
N ILE A 23 1.67 -11.96 -4.95
CA ILE A 23 1.72 -11.50 -3.56
C ILE A 23 1.38 -12.65 -2.61
N ALA A 24 0.32 -13.41 -2.90
CA ALA A 24 -0.06 -14.58 -2.12
C ALA A 24 1.07 -15.61 -2.06
N ALA A 25 1.70 -15.90 -3.21
CA ALA A 25 2.83 -16.84 -3.27
C ALA A 25 4.06 -16.33 -2.48
N ALA A 26 4.37 -15.03 -2.54
CA ALA A 26 5.52 -14.46 -1.86
C ALA A 26 5.34 -14.34 -0.34
N THR A 27 4.12 -14.09 0.11
CA THR A 27 3.81 -13.80 1.53
C THR A 27 3.20 -14.99 2.28
N GLY A 28 2.63 -15.95 1.56
CA GLY A 28 1.81 -17.02 2.14
C GLY A 28 0.44 -16.54 2.66
N LEU A 29 0.08 -15.27 2.44
CA LEU A 29 -1.19 -14.70 2.91
C LEU A 29 -2.31 -14.87 1.90
N ASN A 30 -3.55 -14.97 2.41
CA ASN A 30 -4.74 -14.92 1.57
C ASN A 30 -5.07 -13.46 1.22
N VAL A 31 -4.95 -13.10 -0.06
CA VAL A 31 -5.25 -11.75 -0.57
C VAL A 31 -6.57 -11.68 -1.34
N GLN A 32 -7.37 -12.75 -1.34
CA GLN A 32 -8.68 -12.73 -1.97
C GLN A 32 -9.69 -11.95 -1.10
N PRO A 33 -10.73 -11.34 -1.69
CA PRO A 33 -11.79 -10.71 -0.89
C PRO A 33 -12.40 -11.67 0.13
N PRO A 34 -12.69 -11.23 1.37
CA PRO A 34 -12.59 -9.86 1.88
C PRO A 34 -11.26 -9.55 2.61
N TYR A 35 -10.23 -10.37 2.45
CA TYR A 35 -9.00 -10.32 3.27
C TYR A 35 -8.02 -9.23 2.86
N ALA A 36 -7.95 -8.90 1.57
CA ALA A 36 -7.20 -7.75 1.08
C ALA A 36 -8.13 -6.64 0.58
N GLU A 37 -7.66 -5.40 0.75
CA GLU A 37 -8.27 -4.23 0.13
C GLU A 37 -7.95 -4.19 -1.37
N TYR A 38 -8.76 -3.44 -2.13
CA TYR A 38 -8.43 -3.15 -3.53
C TYR A 38 -7.10 -2.40 -3.64
N PHE A 39 -6.35 -2.64 -4.72
CA PHE A 39 -5.07 -1.96 -4.94
C PHE A 39 -5.26 -0.45 -4.93
N GLN A 40 -4.62 0.22 -3.98
CA GLN A 40 -4.54 1.67 -3.96
C GLN A 40 -3.34 2.12 -4.78
N ILE A 41 -3.61 2.88 -5.84
CA ILE A 41 -2.58 3.53 -6.64
C ILE A 41 -2.45 4.96 -6.13
N VAL A 42 -1.23 5.35 -5.77
CA VAL A 42 -0.93 6.69 -5.24
C VAL A 42 0.12 7.35 -6.11
N ASN A 43 -0.10 8.61 -6.45
CA ASN A 43 0.85 9.45 -7.17
C ASN A 43 1.26 10.63 -6.29
N TYR A 44 2.57 10.74 -6.03
CA TYR A 44 3.18 11.86 -5.34
C TYR A 44 3.81 12.80 -6.37
N GLY A 45 3.21 13.98 -6.56
CA GLY A 45 3.78 15.04 -7.37
C GLY A 45 4.93 15.76 -6.67
N ILE A 46 5.48 16.80 -7.29
CA ILE A 46 6.58 17.58 -6.69
C ILE A 46 6.17 18.16 -5.32
N GLY A 47 7.02 17.92 -4.33
CA GLY A 47 6.78 18.24 -2.92
C GLY A 47 5.84 17.27 -2.21
N GLY A 48 5.09 16.43 -2.92
CA GLY A 48 4.20 15.45 -2.34
C GLY A 48 4.94 14.53 -1.37
N HIS A 49 4.45 14.47 -0.15
CA HIS A 49 4.96 13.58 0.88
C HIS A 49 3.81 13.00 1.68
N TYR A 50 4.12 12.01 2.51
CA TYR A 50 3.21 11.49 3.51
C TYR A 50 3.95 11.43 4.83
N GLU A 51 3.29 11.89 5.89
CA GLU A 51 3.89 11.89 7.22
C GLU A 51 4.08 10.45 7.74
N PRO A 52 5.10 10.18 8.57
CA PRO A 52 5.27 8.88 9.20
C PRO A 52 4.02 8.44 9.95
N HIS A 53 3.56 7.22 9.69
CA HIS A 53 2.33 6.67 10.26
C HIS A 53 2.35 5.14 10.29
N PHE A 54 1.32 4.55 10.89
CA PHE A 54 1.04 3.12 10.82
C PHE A 54 -0.14 2.87 9.88
N ASP A 55 -0.01 1.86 9.02
CA ASP A 55 -1.10 1.44 8.13
C ASP A 55 -2.24 0.77 8.89
N HIS A 56 -1.93 0.09 9.99
CA HIS A 56 -2.90 -0.57 10.85
C HIS A 56 -3.53 0.41 11.84
N ALA A 57 -4.76 0.12 12.26
CA ALA A 57 -5.43 0.88 13.30
C ALA A 57 -4.74 0.73 14.65
N THR A 58 -4.26 1.84 15.21
CA THR A 58 -3.65 1.92 16.55
C THR A 58 -4.64 2.28 17.66
N SER A 59 -5.86 2.70 17.29
CA SER A 59 -6.91 3.08 18.23
C SER A 59 -8.16 2.22 18.04
N PRO A 60 -8.78 1.70 19.13
CA PRO A 60 -10.05 0.96 19.04
C PRO A 60 -11.20 1.76 18.42
N LYS A 61 -11.10 3.09 18.36
CA LYS A 61 -12.07 3.96 17.71
C LYS A 61 -11.86 4.11 16.20
N SER A 62 -10.84 3.45 15.64
CA SER A 62 -10.54 3.54 14.22
C SER A 62 -11.73 3.06 13.38
N PRO A 63 -12.08 3.79 12.29
CA PRO A 63 -13.08 3.32 11.34
C PRO A 63 -12.79 1.95 10.74
N LEU A 64 -11.52 1.52 10.70
CA LEU A 64 -11.13 0.19 10.23
C LEU A 64 -11.77 -0.93 11.08
N TYR A 65 -11.96 -0.73 12.39
CA TYR A 65 -12.67 -1.73 13.20
C TYR A 65 -14.18 -1.78 12.92
N ARG A 66 -14.72 -0.80 12.18
CA ARG A 66 -16.11 -0.82 11.71
C ARG A 66 -16.27 -1.60 10.41
N THR A 67 -15.19 -1.86 9.68
CA THR A 67 -15.23 -2.76 8.53
C THR A 67 -15.19 -4.20 9.03
N LYS A 68 -16.00 -5.09 8.44
CA LYS A 68 -16.02 -6.51 8.81
C LYS A 68 -14.77 -7.29 8.34
N THR A 69 -13.75 -6.58 7.88
CA THR A 69 -12.52 -7.12 7.27
C THR A 69 -11.36 -7.24 8.27
N GLY A 70 -11.51 -6.65 9.47
CA GLY A 70 -10.46 -6.66 10.50
C GLY A 70 -9.42 -5.55 10.31
N ASN A 71 -8.29 -5.68 11.01
CA ASN A 71 -7.19 -4.72 10.95
C ASN A 71 -6.10 -5.20 9.98
N ARG A 72 -5.34 -4.26 9.39
CA ARG A 72 -4.26 -4.59 8.45
C ARG A 72 -3.11 -5.28 9.17
N MET A 73 -2.72 -6.46 8.68
CA MET A 73 -1.60 -7.22 9.23
C MET A 73 -0.28 -6.94 8.52
N ALA A 74 -0.34 -6.65 7.21
CA ALA A 74 0.83 -6.42 6.38
C ALA A 74 0.48 -5.45 5.24
N THR A 75 1.50 -4.78 4.73
CA THR A 75 1.43 -3.91 3.55
C THR A 75 2.41 -4.43 2.51
N PHE A 76 1.92 -4.67 1.29
CA PHE A 76 2.76 -4.98 0.14
C PHE A 76 2.76 -3.78 -0.79
N MET A 77 3.91 -3.12 -0.93
CA MET A 77 4.05 -1.87 -1.67
C MET A 77 4.93 -2.08 -2.90
N ILE A 78 4.50 -1.53 -4.05
CA ILE A 78 5.19 -1.66 -5.33
C ILE A 78 5.44 -0.26 -5.88
N TYR A 79 6.68 0.06 -6.22
CA TYR A 79 7.00 1.28 -6.96
C TYR A 79 6.69 1.08 -8.45
N LEU A 80 5.85 1.96 -9.02
CA LEU A 80 5.39 1.83 -10.40
C LEU A 80 6.25 2.61 -11.41
N SER A 81 6.98 3.61 -10.92
CA SER A 81 7.81 4.53 -11.70
C SER A 81 9.06 4.92 -10.90
N PRO A 82 10.21 5.12 -11.58
CA PRO A 82 11.39 5.68 -10.93
C PRO A 82 11.14 7.14 -10.50
N VAL A 83 11.95 7.62 -9.56
CA VAL A 83 11.95 9.01 -9.08
C VAL A 83 13.38 9.54 -9.14
N ASP A 84 13.58 10.69 -9.77
CA ASP A 84 14.92 11.25 -9.99
C ASP A 84 15.60 11.70 -8.69
N VAL A 85 14.83 12.31 -7.76
CA VAL A 85 15.33 12.83 -6.49
C VAL A 85 14.30 12.64 -5.38
N GLY A 86 14.73 12.06 -4.25
CA GLY A 86 13.88 11.85 -3.08
C GLY A 86 12.94 10.65 -3.23
N GLY A 87 11.72 10.76 -2.67
CA GLY A 87 10.68 9.73 -2.81
C GLY A 87 10.88 8.43 -2.03
N SER A 88 11.97 8.30 -1.26
CA SER A 88 12.25 7.11 -0.48
C SER A 88 11.15 6.80 0.54
N THR A 89 10.92 5.52 0.83
CA THR A 89 10.09 5.13 1.97
C THR A 89 10.95 5.03 3.22
N ALA A 90 10.68 5.90 4.20
CA ALA A 90 11.46 6.01 5.42
C ALA A 90 10.77 5.28 6.59
N PHE A 91 11.49 4.37 7.24
CA PHE A 91 11.12 3.70 8.47
C PHE A 91 11.83 4.38 9.64
N ILE A 92 11.25 5.48 10.13
CA ILE A 92 11.92 6.39 11.08
C ILE A 92 12.32 5.74 12.41
N TYR A 93 11.56 4.74 12.89
CA TYR A 93 11.88 4.02 14.13
C TYR A 93 12.93 2.93 13.93
N ALA A 94 13.13 2.47 12.69
CA ALA A 94 14.17 1.50 12.33
C ALA A 94 15.46 2.18 11.86
N ASN A 95 15.48 3.51 11.74
CA ASN A 95 16.58 4.29 11.17
C ASN A 95 17.03 3.77 9.79
N PHE A 96 16.05 3.48 8.93
CA PHE A 96 16.26 2.87 7.62
C PHE A 96 15.33 3.50 6.59
N SER A 97 15.77 3.55 5.33
CA SER A 97 14.90 3.91 4.21
C SER A 97 15.19 3.03 3.00
N THR A 98 14.15 2.77 2.21
CA THR A 98 14.26 2.12 0.91
C THR A 98 14.18 3.18 -0.19
N PRO A 99 15.15 3.25 -1.13
CA PRO A 99 15.02 4.09 -2.30
C PRO A 99 13.91 3.56 -3.23
N VAL A 100 13.44 4.42 -4.13
CA VAL A 100 12.46 4.04 -5.16
C VAL A 100 13.17 3.25 -6.25
N GLU A 101 12.81 1.97 -6.39
CA GLU A 101 13.35 1.07 -7.41
C GLU A 101 12.17 0.36 -8.10
N LYS A 102 12.16 0.34 -9.44
CA LYS A 102 11.09 -0.28 -10.24
C LYS A 102 11.46 -1.71 -10.66
#